data_AF-A0A1J5WEB3-F1
#
_entry.id   AF-A0A1J5WEB3-F1
#
_cell.length_a   1.000
_cell.length_b   1.000
_cell.length_c   1.000
_cell.angle_alpha   90.00
_cell.angle_beta   90.00
_cell.angle_gamma   90.00
#
_symmetry.space_group_name_H-M   'P 1'
#
loop_
_entity.id
_entity.type
_entity.pdbx_description
1 polymer ?
#
loop_
_entity_poly.entity_id
_entity_poly.type
_entity_poly.pdbx_seq_one_letter_code
_entity_poly.pdbx_strand_id
1 'polypeptide(L)'
;ENIERMAPNSIGCSLKKLDLNDIGLISILSKLRIHGDSEIESLRLIASEEAHVAEVLKQEKPFCVGRVKNMWLKEYAVGVITKMSLKDSEIEWFYLTASEEAHVAEVLKQEKPFCVGRVKNMWLKEYAVGVITKMSLKDCEVESLDLVAPRKEHVAAVLVQEKPFCVGRVKMMYFKDYAVGVITKMSLKDCEIESLSLDASEEAHVAAVLAQENPFCVGRVKNMFLNHYAVSVITKMTIHEDNTMEDFVLFGNEDCFSRILKKGDKSIDLGRIRTGGLRVPEEIKRKLRYTIVDGEGKEVLGENIFLRNKAAMFVVLFLVIHFSYCLWL
;
A
#
# COMPACT_ATOMS: atom_id res chain seq x y z
N GLU A 1 30.45 34.26 0.87
CA GLU A 1 30.21 34.15 -0.57
C GLU A 1 28.81 33.59 -0.77
N ASN A 2 28.00 34.15 -1.66
CA ASN A 2 26.61 33.73 -1.82
C ASN A 2 26.57 32.38 -2.55
N ILE A 3 26.07 31.31 -1.91
CA ILE A 3 26.00 29.94 -2.45
C ILE A 3 25.32 29.93 -3.84
N GLU A 4 24.38 30.85 -4.05
CA GLU A 4 23.67 31.05 -5.33
C GLU A 4 24.61 31.33 -6.51
N ARG A 5 25.75 32.00 -6.28
CA ARG A 5 26.71 32.35 -7.34
C ARG A 5 27.71 31.23 -7.64
N MET A 6 27.73 30.16 -6.84
CA MET A 6 28.66 29.06 -7.02
C MET A 6 28.24 28.20 -8.22
N ALA A 7 29.22 27.75 -9.00
CA ALA A 7 28.98 26.78 -10.05
C ALA A 7 28.55 25.42 -9.45
N PRO A 8 27.69 24.65 -10.14
CA PRO A 8 27.42 23.25 -9.76
C PRO A 8 28.70 22.44 -9.65
N ASN A 9 28.73 21.45 -8.75
CA ASN A 9 29.89 20.57 -8.52
C ASN A 9 31.22 21.30 -8.19
N SER A 10 31.16 22.49 -7.57
CA SER A 10 32.35 23.28 -7.21
C SER A 10 32.93 22.95 -5.84
N ILE A 11 32.15 22.36 -4.95
CA ILE A 11 32.54 22.05 -3.57
C ILE A 11 32.92 20.56 -3.48
N GLY A 12 34.22 20.26 -3.37
CA GLY A 12 34.65 18.90 -3.07
C GLY A 12 34.20 18.48 -1.66
N CYS A 13 33.51 17.35 -1.53
CA CYS A 13 33.08 16.83 -0.23
C CYS A 13 33.16 15.30 -0.16
N SER A 14 33.39 14.78 1.04
CA SER A 14 33.16 13.38 1.40
C SER A 14 32.21 13.39 2.59
N LEU A 15 31.00 12.87 2.39
CA LEU A 15 29.92 12.97 3.37
C LEU A 15 29.50 11.56 3.76
N LYS A 16 29.34 11.34 5.07
CA LYS A 16 28.68 10.14 5.57
C LYS A 16 27.18 10.38 5.76
N LYS A 17 26.82 11.58 6.23
CA LYS A 17 25.46 12.01 6.55
C LYS A 17 25.26 13.44 6.11
N LEU A 18 24.06 13.76 5.64
CA LEU A 18 23.66 15.11 5.27
C LEU A 18 22.24 15.37 5.79
N ASP A 19 22.11 16.36 6.67
CA ASP A 19 20.85 16.76 7.29
C ASP A 19 20.69 18.27 7.09
N LEU A 20 19.74 18.67 6.24
CA LEU A 20 19.45 20.06 5.91
C LEU A 20 17.97 20.33 6.23
N ASN A 21 17.72 21.22 7.20
CA ASN A 21 16.37 21.57 7.66
C ASN A 21 16.14 23.06 7.51
N ASP A 22 15.08 23.44 6.80
CA ASP A 22 14.47 24.79 6.77
C ASP A 22 15.48 25.94 6.62
N ILE A 23 16.49 25.74 5.79
CA ILE A 23 17.47 26.76 5.43
C ILE A 23 17.60 26.74 3.92
N GLY A 24 17.73 27.91 3.27
CA GLY A 24 18.12 28.03 1.85
C GLY A 24 19.44 27.34 1.47
N LEU A 25 20.09 26.65 2.42
CA LEU A 25 21.22 25.75 2.21
C LEU A 25 20.89 24.50 1.40
N ILE A 26 19.62 24.13 1.18
CA ILE A 26 19.32 22.98 0.30
C ILE A 26 19.88 23.20 -1.12
N SER A 27 20.01 24.46 -1.55
CA SER A 27 20.67 24.78 -2.83
C SER A 27 22.13 24.35 -2.91
N ILE A 28 22.81 24.19 -1.75
CA ILE A 28 24.18 23.71 -1.68
C ILE A 28 24.33 22.31 -2.28
N LEU A 29 23.28 21.47 -2.23
CA LEU A 29 23.31 20.09 -2.73
C LEU A 29 23.83 20.01 -4.17
N SER A 30 23.36 20.91 -5.01
CA SER A 30 23.77 20.97 -6.41
C SER A 30 25.20 21.48 -6.63
N LYS A 31 25.78 22.13 -5.61
CA LYS A 31 27.15 22.66 -5.62
C LYS A 31 28.14 21.63 -5.09
N LEU A 32 27.67 20.62 -4.35
CA LEU A 32 28.49 19.53 -3.84
C LEU A 32 28.93 18.61 -4.98
N ARG A 33 30.24 18.39 -5.09
CA ARG A 33 30.85 17.42 -6.00
C ARG A 33 30.91 16.05 -5.30
N ILE A 34 29.75 15.39 -5.23
CA ILE A 34 29.60 14.02 -4.72
C ILE A 34 29.88 13.05 -5.89
N HIS A 35 30.74 12.05 -5.65
CA HIS A 35 31.01 11.03 -6.65
C HIS A 35 29.87 9.98 -6.67
N GLY A 36 29.59 9.39 -7.83
CA GLY A 36 28.53 8.36 -7.94
C GLY A 36 28.75 7.14 -7.03
N ASP A 37 30.01 6.83 -6.73
CA ASP A 37 30.40 5.74 -5.83
C ASP A 37 30.53 6.16 -4.36
N SER A 38 30.22 7.41 -4.02
CA SER A 38 30.20 7.83 -2.62
C SER A 38 29.01 7.21 -1.90
N GLU A 39 29.27 6.44 -0.85
CA GLU A 39 28.23 5.88 0.01
C GLU A 39 27.76 6.91 1.04
N ILE A 40 26.47 7.24 1.00
CA ILE A 40 25.84 8.16 1.95
C ILE A 40 24.94 7.34 2.88
N GLU A 41 25.28 7.29 4.17
CA GLU A 41 24.51 6.55 5.17
C GLU A 41 23.11 7.17 5.35
N SER A 42 22.99 8.50 5.28
CA SER A 42 21.72 9.19 5.44
C SER A 42 21.68 10.55 4.75
N LEU A 43 20.59 10.80 4.02
CA LEU A 43 20.20 12.10 3.46
C LEU A 43 18.85 12.51 4.03
N ARG A 44 18.80 13.61 4.77
CA ARG A 44 17.56 14.21 5.30
C ARG A 44 17.43 15.63 4.82
N LEU A 45 16.32 15.94 4.14
CA LEU A 45 15.99 17.26 3.64
C LEU A 45 14.59 17.66 4.11
N ILE A 46 14.47 18.82 4.75
CA ILE A 46 13.20 19.41 5.17
C ILE A 46 13.15 20.84 4.66
N ALA A 47 12.09 21.18 3.93
CA ALA A 47 11.88 22.52 3.38
C ALA A 47 10.43 22.97 3.51
N SER A 48 10.13 23.77 4.53
CA SER A 48 8.80 24.35 4.74
C SER A 48 8.38 25.40 3.71
N GLU A 49 9.34 26.02 3.01
CA GLU A 49 9.08 27.08 2.03
C GLU A 49 9.65 26.72 0.65
N GLU A 50 8.91 27.06 -0.41
CA GLU A 50 9.36 26.85 -1.80
C GLU A 50 10.70 27.54 -2.09
N ALA A 51 10.91 28.72 -1.51
CA ALA A 51 12.13 29.51 -1.67
C ALA A 51 13.40 28.71 -1.29
N HIS A 52 13.30 27.78 -0.33
CA HIS A 52 14.43 26.95 0.10
C HIS A 52 14.90 25.95 -0.96
N VAL A 53 14.03 25.55 -1.88
CA VAL A 53 14.34 24.55 -2.92
C VAL A 53 14.31 25.13 -4.33
N ALA A 54 13.81 26.35 -4.51
CA ALA A 54 13.57 26.96 -5.82
C ALA A 54 14.82 26.95 -6.74
N GLU A 55 16.01 27.20 -6.20
CA GLU A 55 17.26 27.13 -6.98
C GLU A 55 17.55 25.71 -7.49
N VAL A 56 17.33 24.70 -6.65
CA VAL A 56 17.55 23.29 -7.02
C VAL A 56 16.52 22.84 -8.06
N LEU A 57 15.26 23.24 -7.88
CA LEU A 57 14.18 22.87 -8.81
C LEU A 57 14.35 23.50 -10.19
N LYS A 58 15.00 24.67 -10.30
CA LYS A 58 15.36 25.31 -11.58
C LYS A 58 16.42 24.56 -12.38
N GLN A 59 17.07 23.54 -11.81
CA GLN A 59 18.09 22.80 -12.54
C GLN A 59 17.48 21.92 -13.62
N GLU A 60 18.07 22.00 -14.81
CA GLU A 60 17.69 21.16 -15.95
C GLU A 60 18.29 19.76 -15.85
N LYS A 61 19.53 19.67 -15.34
CA LYS A 61 20.27 18.41 -15.25
C LYS A 61 20.22 17.88 -13.82
N PRO A 62 19.88 16.59 -13.62
CA PRO A 62 19.97 15.98 -12.31
C PRO A 62 21.41 16.02 -11.77
N PHE A 63 21.57 16.24 -10.47
CA PHE A 63 22.86 16.20 -9.78
C PHE A 63 23.05 14.87 -9.05
N CYS A 64 24.32 14.50 -8.81
CA CYS A 64 24.67 13.27 -8.13
C CYS A 64 24.57 13.44 -6.61
N VAL A 65 23.93 12.48 -5.93
CA VAL A 65 23.86 12.42 -4.46
C VAL A 65 24.58 11.19 -3.89
N GLY A 66 25.35 10.49 -4.71
CA GLY A 66 25.98 9.21 -4.36
C GLY A 66 24.98 8.07 -4.21
N ARG A 67 25.39 6.99 -3.54
CA ARG A 67 24.56 5.83 -3.18
C ARG A 67 23.98 6.05 -1.79
N VAL A 68 22.74 6.52 -1.74
CA VAL A 68 22.07 6.87 -0.48
C VAL A 68 21.41 5.65 0.13
N LYS A 69 21.78 5.32 1.37
CA LYS A 69 21.19 4.20 2.12
C LYS A 69 19.84 4.55 2.75
N ASN A 70 19.73 5.72 3.39
CA ASN A 70 18.49 6.19 4.03
C ASN A 70 18.14 7.59 3.54
N MET A 71 16.92 7.79 3.03
CA MET A 71 16.49 9.08 2.48
C MET A 71 15.17 9.53 3.13
N TRP A 72 15.19 10.74 3.71
CA TRP A 72 14.03 11.41 4.29
C TRP A 72 13.82 12.76 3.61
N LEU A 73 12.72 12.93 2.88
CA LEU A 73 12.34 14.21 2.28
C LEU A 73 10.99 14.67 2.84
N LYS A 74 10.94 15.91 3.32
CA LYS A 74 9.73 16.48 3.93
C LYS A 74 9.35 17.83 3.30
N GLU A 75 8.06 18.03 3.11
CA GLU A 75 7.47 19.23 2.50
C GLU A 75 8.07 19.52 1.11
N TYR A 76 8.43 20.77 0.76
CA TYR A 76 8.97 21.11 -0.57
C TYR A 76 10.25 20.35 -0.95
N ALA A 77 10.95 19.75 0.02
CA ALA A 77 12.11 18.90 -0.25
C ALA A 77 11.74 17.63 -1.03
N VAL A 78 10.47 17.21 -1.00
CA VAL A 78 9.97 16.10 -1.83
C VAL A 78 10.16 16.40 -3.32
N GLY A 79 9.95 17.64 -3.76
CA GLY A 79 10.16 18.04 -5.15
C GLY A 79 11.61 17.90 -5.63
N VAL A 80 12.58 18.01 -4.72
CA VAL A 80 14.02 17.96 -5.02
C VAL A 80 14.42 16.60 -5.61
N ILE A 81 13.68 15.53 -5.31
CA ILE A 81 13.98 14.19 -5.82
C ILE A 81 13.98 14.12 -7.36
N THR A 82 13.18 14.94 -8.02
CA THR A 82 13.11 15.01 -9.49
C THR A 82 14.42 15.50 -10.12
N LYS A 83 15.29 16.10 -9.30
CA LYS A 83 16.58 16.68 -9.69
C LYS A 83 17.75 15.83 -9.18
N MET A 84 17.50 14.69 -8.56
CA MET A 84 18.54 13.77 -8.10
C MET A 84 18.78 12.64 -9.10
N SER A 85 20.03 12.27 -9.32
CA SER A 85 20.40 11.06 -10.06
C SER A 85 20.50 9.87 -9.09
N LEU A 86 19.47 9.02 -9.06
CA LEU A 86 19.34 7.88 -8.13
C LEU A 86 19.48 6.50 -8.80
N LYS A 87 19.85 6.43 -10.08
CA LYS A 87 19.80 5.21 -10.89
C LYS A 87 20.51 4.00 -10.26
N ASP A 88 21.66 4.23 -9.64
CA ASP A 88 22.51 3.20 -9.03
C ASP A 88 22.44 3.20 -7.49
N SER A 89 21.43 3.87 -6.92
CA SER A 89 21.22 3.87 -5.47
C SER A 89 20.44 2.62 -5.02
N GLU A 90 20.91 2.01 -3.94
CA GLU A 90 20.21 0.96 -3.19
C GLU A 90 19.74 1.54 -1.86
N ILE A 91 18.52 2.07 -1.85
CA ILE A 91 17.92 2.73 -0.71
C ILE A 91 17.27 1.69 0.21
N GLU A 92 17.79 1.55 1.42
CA GLU A 92 17.20 0.69 2.45
C GLU A 92 15.89 1.28 2.96
N TRP A 93 15.85 2.60 3.17
CA TRP A 93 14.67 3.30 3.65
C TRP A 93 14.41 4.61 2.93
N PHE A 94 13.20 4.74 2.39
CA PHE A 94 12.77 5.90 1.62
C PHE A 94 11.49 6.48 2.19
N TYR A 95 11.58 7.67 2.77
CA TYR A 95 10.49 8.33 3.48
C TYR A 95 10.15 9.67 2.85
N LEU A 96 8.90 9.83 2.43
CA LEU A 96 8.37 11.08 1.92
C LEU A 96 7.15 11.52 2.75
N THR A 97 7.11 12.80 3.14
CA THR A 97 5.94 13.40 3.80
C THR A 97 5.71 14.78 3.24
N ALA A 98 4.46 15.07 2.85
CA ALA A 98 4.08 16.36 2.31
C ALA A 98 2.67 16.73 2.78
N SER A 99 2.58 17.77 3.59
CA SER A 99 1.33 18.23 4.21
C SER A 99 0.45 19.09 3.30
N GLU A 100 1.02 19.65 2.23
CA GLU A 100 0.32 20.48 1.24
C GLU A 100 0.55 19.96 -0.19
N GLU A 101 -0.40 20.22 -1.09
CA GLU A 101 -0.30 19.84 -2.50
C GLU A 101 0.91 20.52 -3.18
N ALA A 102 1.19 21.77 -2.80
CA ALA A 102 2.31 22.55 -3.34
C ALA A 102 3.66 21.86 -3.15
N HIS A 103 3.83 21.10 -2.06
CA HIS A 103 5.07 20.38 -1.73
C HIS A 103 5.44 19.29 -2.74
N VAL A 104 4.44 18.73 -3.43
CA VAL A 104 4.62 17.66 -4.43
C VAL A 104 4.33 18.11 -5.86
N ALA A 105 3.93 19.37 -6.06
CA ALA A 105 3.51 19.88 -7.36
C ALA A 105 4.58 19.67 -8.45
N GLU A 106 5.86 19.88 -8.13
CA GLU A 106 6.96 19.66 -9.08
C GLU A 106 7.10 18.19 -9.50
N VAL A 107 6.85 17.25 -8.58
CA VAL A 107 6.85 15.83 -8.90
C VAL A 107 5.66 15.47 -9.79
N LEU A 108 4.47 15.96 -9.44
CA LEU A 108 3.24 15.60 -10.16
C LEU A 108 3.21 16.17 -11.59
N LYS A 109 3.93 17.27 -11.85
CA LYS A 109 4.13 17.84 -13.20
C LYS A 109 4.97 16.95 -14.12
N GLN A 110 5.75 15.99 -13.59
CA GLN A 110 6.58 15.12 -14.42
C GLN A 110 5.71 14.29 -15.37
N GLU A 111 5.95 14.41 -16.68
CA GLU A 111 5.25 13.61 -17.69
C GLU A 111 5.69 12.15 -17.67
N LYS A 112 7.00 11.93 -17.45
CA LYS A 112 7.61 10.60 -17.43
C LYS A 112 7.96 10.22 -16.00
N PRO A 113 7.75 8.95 -15.60
CA PRO A 113 8.21 8.49 -14.30
C PRO A 113 9.73 8.65 -14.14
N PHE A 114 10.18 9.11 -12.98
CA PHE A 114 11.61 9.24 -12.66
C PHE A 114 12.12 8.00 -11.92
N CYS A 115 13.43 7.74 -12.02
CA CYS A 115 14.06 6.61 -11.36
C CYS A 115 14.41 6.96 -9.91
N VAL A 116 14.01 6.11 -8.96
CA VAL A 116 14.34 6.23 -7.52
C VAL A 116 15.42 5.25 -7.05
N GLY A 117 16.07 4.55 -7.99
CA GLY A 117 16.96 3.43 -7.67
C GLY A 117 16.18 2.21 -7.19
N ARG A 118 16.86 1.31 -6.47
CA ARG A 118 16.24 0.15 -5.80
C ARG A 118 15.84 0.55 -4.40
N VAL A 119 14.55 0.45 -4.06
CA VAL A 119 14.04 0.81 -2.73
C VAL A 119 13.56 -0.44 -2.00
N LYS A 120 14.12 -0.70 -0.83
CA LYS A 120 13.75 -1.82 0.03
C LYS A 120 12.48 -1.52 0.84
N ASN A 121 12.46 -0.40 1.55
CA ASN A 121 11.29 0.03 2.34
C ASN A 121 10.88 1.45 1.94
N MET A 122 9.59 1.63 1.64
CA MET A 122 9.03 2.90 1.18
C MET A 122 7.86 3.33 2.05
N TRP A 123 7.96 4.52 2.65
CA TRP A 123 6.88 5.13 3.43
C TRP A 123 6.50 6.47 2.81
N LEU A 124 5.25 6.57 2.32
CA LEU A 124 4.68 7.81 1.80
C LEU A 124 3.50 8.28 2.66
N LYS A 125 3.56 9.53 3.11
CA LYS A 125 2.54 10.12 3.98
C LYS A 125 1.94 11.41 3.40
N GLU A 126 0.64 11.57 3.56
CA GLU A 126 -0.13 12.74 3.10
C GLU A 126 -0.02 12.92 1.58
N TYR A 127 0.16 14.12 1.03
CA TYR A 127 0.27 14.34 -0.42
C TYR A 127 1.45 13.60 -1.07
N ALA A 128 2.43 13.15 -0.29
CA ALA A 128 3.53 12.33 -0.80
C ALA A 128 3.05 10.97 -1.34
N VAL A 129 1.86 10.50 -0.96
CA VAL A 129 1.25 9.30 -1.56
C VAL A 129 1.06 9.47 -3.07
N GLY A 130 0.78 10.68 -3.56
CA GLY A 130 0.65 10.97 -5.00
C GLY A 130 1.93 10.75 -5.81
N VAL A 131 3.09 10.90 -5.16
CA VAL A 131 4.43 10.83 -5.78
C VAL A 131 4.69 9.44 -6.37
N ILE A 132 4.11 8.37 -5.80
CA ILE A 132 4.29 7.00 -6.30
C ILE A 132 3.89 6.84 -7.77
N THR A 133 2.90 7.61 -8.23
CA THR A 133 2.42 7.56 -9.64
C THR A 133 3.46 8.06 -10.64
N LYS A 134 4.50 8.75 -10.15
CA LYS A 134 5.57 9.34 -10.94
C LYS A 134 6.89 8.60 -10.74
N MET A 135 6.91 7.48 -10.02
CA MET A 135 8.12 6.67 -9.84
C MET A 135 8.17 5.51 -10.83
N SER A 136 9.35 5.25 -11.39
CA SER A 136 9.62 4.06 -12.19
C SER A 136 10.03 2.90 -11.29
N LEU A 137 9.05 2.07 -10.88
CA LEU A 137 9.25 0.95 -9.95
C LEU A 137 9.26 -0.44 -10.60
N LYS A 138 9.18 -0.54 -11.93
CA LYS A 138 8.98 -1.81 -12.65
C LYS A 138 10.00 -2.90 -12.29
N ASP A 139 11.27 -2.51 -12.13
CA ASP A 139 12.37 -3.44 -11.84
C ASP A 139 12.81 -3.37 -10.36
N CYS A 140 11.95 -2.82 -9.48
CA CYS A 140 12.20 -2.74 -8.04
C CYS A 140 11.66 -3.97 -7.31
N GLU A 141 12.43 -4.44 -6.32
CA GLU A 141 11.99 -5.38 -5.30
C GLU A 141 11.80 -4.61 -3.98
N VAL A 142 10.54 -4.31 -3.67
CA VAL A 142 10.16 -3.58 -2.46
C VAL A 142 9.77 -4.60 -1.38
N GLU A 143 10.44 -4.56 -0.25
CA GLU A 143 10.07 -5.39 0.90
C GLU A 143 8.83 -4.85 1.60
N SER A 144 8.77 -3.53 1.86
CA SER A 144 7.61 -2.88 2.50
C SER A 144 7.19 -1.61 1.76
N LEU A 145 5.90 -1.50 1.46
CA LEU A 145 5.25 -0.29 0.95
C LEU A 145 4.15 0.18 1.90
N ASP A 146 4.41 1.30 2.57
CA ASP A 146 3.55 1.91 3.58
C ASP A 146 2.95 3.23 3.04
N LEU A 147 1.63 3.29 2.91
CA LEU A 147 0.92 4.49 2.44
C LEU A 147 -0.07 4.97 3.50
N VAL A 148 0.03 6.24 3.90
CA VAL A 148 -0.84 6.83 4.92
C VAL A 148 -1.42 8.15 4.43
N ALA A 149 -2.74 8.21 4.23
CA ALA A 149 -3.43 9.40 3.76
C ALA A 149 -4.65 9.74 4.64
N PRO A 150 -4.48 10.61 5.66
CA PRO A 150 -5.57 10.94 6.58
C PRO A 150 -6.71 11.78 5.98
N ARG A 151 -6.52 12.37 4.80
CA ARG A 151 -7.51 13.23 4.13
C ARG A 151 -7.68 12.82 2.68
N LYS A 152 -8.86 13.08 2.12
CA LYS A 152 -9.23 12.69 0.74
C LYS A 152 -8.32 13.31 -0.30
N GLU A 153 -7.91 14.56 -0.07
CA GLU A 153 -7.11 15.37 -1.01
C GLU A 153 -5.72 14.76 -1.23
N HIS A 154 -5.17 14.08 -0.22
CA HIS A 154 -3.84 13.45 -0.27
C HIS A 154 -3.70 12.39 -1.37
N VAL A 155 -4.80 11.77 -1.80
CA VAL A 155 -4.82 10.73 -2.84
C VAL A 155 -5.48 11.19 -4.14
N ALA A 156 -5.90 12.45 -4.24
CA ALA A 156 -6.63 12.96 -5.39
C ALA A 156 -5.85 12.73 -6.70
N ALA A 157 -4.55 13.05 -6.71
CA ALA A 157 -3.66 12.84 -7.86
C ALA A 157 -3.52 11.37 -8.29
N VAL A 158 -3.70 10.43 -7.37
CA VAL A 158 -3.66 8.99 -7.67
C VAL A 158 -4.99 8.53 -8.27
N LEU A 159 -6.11 8.95 -7.68
CA LEU A 159 -7.43 8.46 -8.05
C LEU A 159 -7.89 8.94 -9.44
N VAL A 160 -7.35 10.06 -9.92
CA VAL A 160 -7.60 10.56 -11.29
C VAL A 160 -6.82 9.80 -12.38
N GLN A 161 -5.87 8.93 -12.02
CA GLN A 161 -5.14 8.12 -13.00
C GLN A 161 -6.11 7.19 -13.74
N GLU A 162 -6.13 7.28 -15.07
CA GLU A 162 -6.92 6.38 -15.92
C GLU A 162 -6.31 4.97 -15.97
N LYS A 163 -4.98 4.91 -16.08
CA LYS A 163 -4.24 3.65 -16.20
C LYS A 163 -3.63 3.26 -14.87
N PRO A 164 -3.72 1.98 -14.47
CA PRO A 164 -3.00 1.49 -13.31
C PRO A 164 -1.49 1.68 -13.46
N PHE A 165 -0.81 2.06 -12.38
CA PHE A 165 0.65 2.19 -12.35
C PHE A 165 1.31 0.93 -11.76
N CYS A 166 2.56 0.68 -12.15
CA CYS A 166 3.34 -0.45 -11.66
C CYS A 166 4.06 -0.10 -10.36
N VAL A 167 4.01 -1.00 -9.37
CA VAL A 167 4.69 -0.86 -8.08
C VAL A 167 5.90 -1.81 -7.92
N GLY A 168 6.28 -2.50 -8.99
CA GLY A 168 7.33 -3.52 -8.95
C GLY A 168 6.87 -4.82 -8.26
N ARG A 169 7.83 -5.59 -7.74
CA ARG A 169 7.56 -6.75 -6.88
C ARG A 169 7.54 -6.29 -5.43
N VAL A 170 6.39 -6.36 -4.78
CA VAL A 170 6.22 -5.88 -3.40
C VAL A 170 5.87 -7.05 -2.49
N LYS A 171 6.67 -7.28 -1.44
CA LYS A 171 6.40 -8.35 -0.47
C LYS A 171 5.28 -7.96 0.51
N MET A 172 5.36 -6.78 1.11
CA MET A 172 4.40 -6.30 2.12
C MET A 172 3.81 -4.95 1.73
N MET A 173 2.49 -4.79 1.89
CA MET A 173 1.78 -3.54 1.69
C MET A 173 0.92 -3.21 2.91
N TYR A 174 1.02 -1.98 3.41
CA TYR A 174 0.17 -1.45 4.46
C TYR A 174 -0.41 -0.09 4.07
N PHE A 175 -1.72 -0.04 3.80
CA PHE A 175 -2.41 1.20 3.43
C PHE A 175 -3.40 1.62 4.51
N LYS A 176 -3.28 2.87 4.94
CA LYS A 176 -4.10 3.46 6.01
C LYS A 176 -4.94 4.64 5.54
N ASP A 177 -6.18 4.68 6.00
CA ASP A 177 -7.18 5.71 5.73
C ASP A 177 -7.45 5.84 4.22
N TYR A 178 -7.47 7.05 3.63
CA TYR A 178 -7.77 7.23 2.20
C TYR A 178 -6.75 6.54 1.28
N ALA A 179 -5.58 6.12 1.80
CA ALA A 179 -4.59 5.39 1.03
C ALA A 179 -5.11 4.01 0.60
N VAL A 180 -6.13 3.46 1.28
CA VAL A 180 -6.82 2.24 0.85
C VAL A 180 -7.35 2.38 -0.58
N GLY A 181 -7.78 3.58 -1.00
CA GLY A 181 -8.23 3.85 -2.37
C GLY A 181 -7.16 3.66 -3.44
N VAL A 182 -5.88 3.83 -3.09
CA VAL A 182 -4.74 3.76 -4.02
C VAL A 182 -4.62 2.39 -4.67
N ILE A 183 -4.97 1.31 -3.96
CA ILE A 183 -4.86 -0.06 -4.47
C ILE A 183 -5.62 -0.28 -5.78
N THR A 184 -6.72 0.46 -5.99
CA THR A 184 -7.55 0.38 -7.22
C THR A 184 -6.83 0.90 -8.46
N LYS A 185 -5.74 1.64 -8.28
CA LYS A 185 -4.92 2.24 -9.33
C LYS A 185 -3.57 1.54 -9.48
N MET A 186 -3.35 0.42 -8.80
CA MET A 186 -2.13 -0.37 -8.92
C MET A 186 -2.33 -1.55 -9.88
N SER A 187 -1.30 -1.84 -10.67
CA SER A 187 -1.24 -3.05 -11.50
C SER A 187 -0.69 -4.22 -10.67
N LEU A 188 -1.59 -4.99 -10.02
CA LEU A 188 -1.21 -6.07 -9.09
C LEU A 188 -1.46 -7.49 -9.60
N LYS A 189 -2.02 -7.66 -10.80
CA LYS A 189 -2.47 -8.99 -11.28
C LYS A 189 -1.38 -10.07 -11.23
N ASP A 190 -0.16 -9.70 -11.59
CA ASP A 190 0.98 -10.61 -11.66
C ASP A 190 1.89 -10.50 -10.42
N CYS A 191 1.44 -9.83 -9.36
CA CYS A 191 2.20 -9.67 -8.12
C CYS A 191 1.97 -10.86 -7.17
N GLU A 192 3.04 -11.21 -6.45
CA GLU A 192 3.02 -12.13 -5.32
C GLU A 192 3.30 -11.34 -4.04
N ILE A 193 2.27 -11.19 -3.22
CA ILE A 193 2.27 -10.38 -2.02
C ILE A 193 2.26 -11.32 -0.82
N GLU A 194 3.28 -11.22 0.03
CA GLU A 194 3.34 -11.99 1.27
C GLU A 194 2.34 -11.48 2.31
N SER A 195 2.16 -10.16 2.39
CA SER A 195 1.20 -9.55 3.32
C SER A 195 0.54 -8.30 2.74
N LEU A 196 -0.78 -8.30 2.66
CA LEU A 196 -1.59 -7.13 2.31
C LEU A 196 -2.44 -6.73 3.52
N SER A 197 -2.22 -5.53 4.02
CA SER A 197 -2.97 -4.96 5.14
C SER A 197 -3.61 -3.64 4.76
N LEU A 198 -4.94 -3.56 4.87
CA LEU A 198 -5.73 -2.35 4.61
C LEU A 198 -6.46 -1.96 5.90
N ASP A 199 -6.34 -0.70 6.31
CA ASP A 199 -6.95 -0.18 7.52
C ASP A 199 -7.66 1.15 7.24
N ALA A 200 -8.97 1.20 7.43
CA ALA A 200 -9.77 2.38 7.17
C ALA A 200 -10.65 2.70 8.38
N SER A 201 -10.26 3.71 9.14
CA SER A 201 -10.96 4.12 10.37
C SER A 201 -12.38 4.69 10.13
N GLU A 202 -12.69 5.16 8.92
CA GLU A 202 -13.99 5.73 8.54
C GLU A 202 -14.52 5.16 7.21
N GLU A 203 -15.85 5.16 7.00
CA GLU A 203 -16.45 4.73 5.73
C GLU A 203 -15.98 5.60 4.54
N ALA A 204 -15.75 6.89 4.78
CA ALA A 204 -15.27 7.82 3.75
C ALA A 204 -13.93 7.39 3.13
N HIS A 205 -13.06 6.71 3.91
CA HIS A 205 -11.73 6.26 3.49
C HIS A 205 -11.79 5.21 2.36
N VAL A 206 -12.87 4.44 2.29
CA VAL A 206 -13.08 3.39 1.28
C VAL A 206 -14.04 3.80 0.16
N ALA A 207 -14.60 5.01 0.21
CA ALA A 207 -15.61 5.47 -0.75
C ALA A 207 -15.15 5.35 -2.21
N ALA A 208 -13.89 5.68 -2.50
CA ALA A 208 -13.32 5.58 -3.84
C ALA A 208 -13.24 4.13 -4.35
N VAL A 209 -12.98 3.17 -3.45
CA VAL A 209 -12.96 1.75 -3.79
C VAL A 209 -14.37 1.25 -4.06
N LEU A 210 -15.32 1.63 -3.21
CA LEU A 210 -16.72 1.21 -3.31
C LEU A 210 -17.45 1.82 -4.52
N ALA A 211 -16.99 2.96 -5.00
CA ALA A 211 -17.47 3.62 -6.21
C ALA A 211 -16.99 2.95 -7.51
N GLN A 212 -16.00 2.04 -7.47
CA GLN A 212 -15.56 1.32 -8.67
C GLN A 212 -16.72 0.51 -9.26
N GLU A 213 -16.96 0.64 -10.56
CA GLU A 213 -17.96 -0.17 -11.25
C GLU A 213 -17.54 -1.65 -11.28
N ASN A 214 -16.29 -1.88 -11.69
CA ASN A 214 -15.69 -3.19 -11.83
C ASN A 214 -14.78 -3.52 -10.64
N PRO A 215 -14.73 -4.80 -10.21
CA PRO A 215 -13.76 -5.23 -9.22
C PRO A 215 -12.31 -5.03 -9.69
N PHE A 216 -11.41 -4.73 -8.77
CA PHE A 216 -9.96 -4.68 -9.03
C PHE A 216 -9.29 -5.98 -8.55
N CYS A 217 -8.20 -6.38 -9.20
CA CYS A 217 -7.45 -7.58 -8.84
C CYS A 217 -6.29 -7.24 -7.89
N VAL A 218 -6.14 -8.01 -6.80
CA VAL A 218 -5.03 -7.87 -5.85
C VAL A 218 -3.86 -8.84 -6.07
N GLY A 219 -3.90 -9.63 -7.15
CA GLY A 219 -2.88 -10.63 -7.46
C GLY A 219 -2.96 -11.87 -6.56
N ARG A 220 -1.79 -12.49 -6.33
CA ARG A 220 -1.62 -13.60 -5.38
C ARG A 220 -1.21 -13.03 -4.03
N VAL A 221 -2.01 -13.28 -3.00
CA VAL A 221 -1.79 -12.77 -1.64
C VAL A 221 -1.72 -13.95 -0.70
N LYS A 222 -0.64 -14.04 0.09
CA LYS A 222 -0.46 -15.09 1.10
C LYS A 222 -1.23 -14.77 2.38
N ASN A 223 -1.06 -13.57 2.93
CA ASN A 223 -1.78 -13.11 4.12
C ASN A 223 -2.54 -11.81 3.83
N MET A 224 -3.83 -11.77 4.15
CA MET A 224 -4.67 -10.59 3.94
C MET A 224 -5.37 -10.16 5.22
N PHE A 225 -5.16 -8.91 5.61
CA PHE A 225 -5.74 -8.30 6.81
C PHE A 225 -6.54 -7.06 6.44
N LEU A 226 -7.85 -7.09 6.66
CA LEU A 226 -8.71 -5.93 6.42
C LEU A 226 -9.32 -5.48 7.74
N ASN A 227 -9.00 -4.24 8.12
CA ASN A 227 -9.33 -3.67 9.42
C ASN A 227 -10.34 -2.52 9.28
N HIS A 228 -11.27 -2.42 10.23
CA HIS A 228 -12.31 -1.40 10.29
C HIS A 228 -13.13 -1.36 8.98
N TYR A 229 -13.38 -0.18 8.39
CA TYR A 229 -14.18 -0.05 7.17
C TYR A 229 -13.50 -0.66 5.93
N ALA A 230 -12.21 -1.02 6.01
CA ALA A 230 -11.50 -1.68 4.92
C ALA A 230 -12.05 -3.07 4.63
N VAL A 231 -12.76 -3.71 5.58
CA VAL A 231 -13.45 -4.98 5.33
C VAL A 231 -14.42 -4.89 4.14
N SER A 232 -15.05 -3.73 3.92
CA SER A 232 -16.01 -3.54 2.82
C SER A 232 -15.37 -3.61 1.42
N VAL A 233 -14.05 -3.44 1.33
CA VAL A 233 -13.27 -3.51 0.08
C VAL A 233 -13.38 -4.89 -0.58
N ILE A 234 -13.59 -5.97 0.20
CA ILE A 234 -13.77 -7.34 -0.34
C ILE A 234 -14.92 -7.41 -1.36
N THR A 235 -15.89 -6.51 -1.26
CA THR A 235 -17.05 -6.48 -2.17
C THR A 235 -16.71 -5.96 -3.57
N LYS A 236 -15.50 -5.42 -3.76
CA LYS A 236 -14.98 -4.81 -4.99
C LYS A 236 -13.62 -5.37 -5.38
N MET A 237 -13.20 -6.49 -4.80
CA MET A 237 -11.91 -7.11 -5.05
C MET A 237 -12.10 -8.48 -5.70
N THR A 238 -11.17 -8.84 -6.57
CA THR A 238 -10.96 -10.20 -7.06
C THR A 238 -9.56 -10.67 -6.69
N ILE A 239 -9.46 -11.96 -6.41
CA ILE A 239 -8.21 -12.64 -6.10
C ILE A 239 -7.83 -13.50 -7.31
N HIS A 240 -6.54 -13.66 -7.58
CA HIS A 240 -6.08 -14.50 -8.67
C HIS A 240 -6.56 -15.97 -8.48
N GLU A 241 -6.92 -16.65 -9.57
CA GLU A 241 -7.60 -17.96 -9.54
C GLU A 241 -6.77 -19.10 -8.92
N ASP A 242 -5.45 -19.00 -9.03
CA ASP A 242 -4.49 -19.96 -8.47
C ASP A 242 -4.05 -19.61 -7.04
N ASN A 243 -4.57 -18.52 -6.45
CA ASN A 243 -4.14 -18.06 -5.14
C ASN A 243 -4.58 -19.03 -4.04
N THR A 244 -3.66 -19.31 -3.12
CA THR A 244 -3.93 -20.05 -1.88
C THR A 244 -3.47 -19.21 -0.69
N MET A 245 -4.42 -18.61 0.03
CA MET A 245 -4.12 -17.79 1.22
C MET A 245 -3.75 -18.67 2.41
N GLU A 246 -2.75 -18.27 3.19
CA GLU A 246 -2.45 -18.82 4.51
C GLU A 246 -3.38 -18.22 5.56
N ASP A 247 -3.54 -16.89 5.56
CA ASP A 247 -4.42 -16.18 6.49
C ASP A 247 -5.30 -15.16 5.74
N PHE A 248 -6.59 -15.17 6.04
CA PHE A 248 -7.56 -14.14 5.65
C PHE A 248 -8.33 -13.69 6.88
N VAL A 249 -8.11 -12.43 7.27
CA VAL A 249 -8.64 -11.86 8.51
C VAL A 249 -9.47 -10.62 8.21
N LEU A 250 -10.71 -10.63 8.70
CA LEU A 250 -11.57 -9.45 8.73
C LEU A 250 -11.77 -9.01 10.17
N PHE A 251 -11.34 -7.80 10.49
CA PHE A 251 -11.50 -7.22 11.82
C PHE A 251 -12.25 -5.90 11.74
N GLY A 252 -13.41 -5.80 12.40
CA GLY A 252 -14.24 -4.60 12.38
C GLY A 252 -15.40 -4.73 13.36
N ASN A 253 -16.11 -3.62 13.58
CA ASN A 253 -17.37 -3.64 14.32
C ASN A 253 -18.55 -3.99 13.38
N GLU A 254 -19.76 -4.11 13.93
CA GLU A 254 -20.96 -4.45 13.17
C GLU A 254 -21.22 -3.50 11.99
N ASP A 255 -21.02 -2.19 12.19
CA ASP A 255 -21.21 -1.16 11.15
C ASP A 255 -20.31 -1.38 9.93
N CYS A 256 -19.05 -1.76 10.16
CA CYS A 256 -18.08 -2.06 9.10
C CYS A 256 -18.56 -3.18 8.17
N PHE A 257 -19.33 -4.14 8.69
CA PHE A 257 -19.81 -5.30 7.94
C PHE A 257 -21.13 -5.08 7.20
N SER A 258 -21.84 -3.99 7.47
CA SER A 258 -23.17 -3.70 6.92
C SER A 258 -23.27 -3.87 5.39
N ARG A 259 -22.22 -3.48 4.65
CA ARG A 259 -22.14 -3.63 3.18
C ARG A 259 -21.97 -5.07 2.72
N ILE A 260 -21.23 -5.88 3.47
CA ILE A 260 -21.04 -7.30 3.19
C ILE A 260 -22.32 -8.08 3.49
N LEU A 261 -23.00 -7.76 4.60
CA LEU A 261 -24.25 -8.42 4.99
C LEU A 261 -25.38 -8.23 3.97
N LYS A 262 -25.39 -7.09 3.26
CA LYS A 262 -26.35 -6.81 2.16
C LYS A 262 -26.10 -7.66 0.90
N LYS A 263 -24.96 -8.33 0.80
CA LYS A 263 -24.66 -9.21 -0.34
C LYS A 263 -25.41 -10.54 -0.23
N GLY A 264 -25.62 -11.18 -1.38
CA GLY A 264 -26.15 -12.54 -1.42
C GLY A 264 -25.19 -13.53 -0.77
N ASP A 265 -25.71 -14.67 -0.35
CA ASP A 265 -24.87 -15.75 0.18
C ASP A 265 -23.91 -16.26 -0.91
N LYS A 266 -22.68 -16.61 -0.53
CA LYS A 266 -21.61 -17.08 -1.43
C LYS A 266 -21.31 -16.18 -2.65
N SER A 267 -21.58 -14.88 -2.52
CA SER A 267 -21.42 -13.92 -3.62
C SER A 267 -20.04 -13.26 -3.69
N ILE A 268 -19.24 -13.38 -2.63
CA ILE A 268 -17.86 -12.85 -2.57
C ILE A 268 -16.90 -14.02 -2.68
N ASP A 269 -16.12 -14.10 -3.74
CA ASP A 269 -15.15 -15.17 -3.96
C ASP A 269 -13.80 -14.85 -3.32
N LEU A 270 -13.30 -15.75 -2.50
CA LEU A 270 -11.97 -15.67 -1.90
C LEU A 270 -11.01 -16.74 -2.43
N GLY A 271 -11.48 -17.67 -3.28
CA GLY A 271 -10.66 -18.77 -3.78
C GLY A 271 -10.27 -19.76 -2.67
N ARG A 272 -8.99 -20.14 -2.61
CA ARG A 272 -8.49 -21.19 -1.71
C ARG A 272 -7.84 -20.60 -0.47
N ILE A 273 -8.13 -21.18 0.69
CA ILE A 273 -7.60 -20.75 1.99
C ILE A 273 -7.11 -21.98 2.76
N ARG A 274 -5.95 -21.89 3.40
CA ARG A 274 -5.41 -22.96 4.23
C ARG A 274 -6.27 -23.20 5.46
N THR A 275 -6.29 -24.44 5.93
CA THR A 275 -7.00 -24.85 7.15
C THR A 275 -6.52 -24.01 8.35
N GLY A 276 -7.46 -23.36 9.04
CA GLY A 276 -7.17 -22.45 10.16
C GLY A 276 -6.88 -20.99 9.77
N GLY A 277 -6.77 -20.71 8.46
CA GLY A 277 -6.46 -19.38 7.93
C GLY A 277 -7.62 -18.39 7.89
N LEU A 278 -8.87 -18.87 7.91
CA LEU A 278 -10.05 -18.02 7.79
C LEU A 278 -10.52 -17.50 9.16
N ARG A 279 -10.32 -16.20 9.42
CA ARG A 279 -10.75 -15.54 10.67
C ARG A 279 -11.72 -14.41 10.35
N VAL A 280 -13.00 -14.76 10.28
CA VAL A 280 -14.09 -13.82 9.99
C VAL A 280 -15.31 -14.15 10.86
N PRO A 281 -16.18 -13.16 11.17
CA PRO A 281 -17.42 -13.42 11.90
C PRO A 281 -18.33 -14.44 11.19
N GLU A 282 -19.06 -15.26 11.94
CA GLU A 282 -19.93 -16.33 11.39
C GLU A 282 -20.98 -15.81 10.41
N GLU A 283 -21.56 -14.63 10.68
CA GLU A 283 -22.55 -14.00 9.80
C GLU A 283 -21.97 -13.58 8.44
N ILE A 284 -20.66 -13.38 8.39
CA ILE A 284 -19.90 -13.03 7.19
C ILE A 284 -19.48 -14.28 6.44
N LYS A 285 -19.15 -15.38 7.14
CA LYS A 285 -18.78 -16.66 6.48
C LYS A 285 -19.79 -17.09 5.42
N ARG A 286 -21.10 -16.99 5.70
CA ARG A 286 -22.17 -17.31 4.73
C ARG A 286 -22.16 -16.47 3.44
N LYS A 287 -21.57 -15.26 3.48
CA LYS A 287 -21.46 -14.35 2.33
C LYS A 287 -20.28 -14.69 1.42
N LEU A 288 -19.32 -15.46 1.94
CA LEU A 288 -18.08 -15.81 1.26
C LEU A 288 -18.23 -17.15 0.53
N ARG A 289 -17.59 -17.25 -0.63
CA ARG A 289 -17.33 -18.49 -1.37
C ARG A 289 -15.83 -18.73 -1.28
N TYR A 290 -15.45 -19.87 -0.70
CA TYR A 290 -14.05 -20.25 -0.51
C TYR A 290 -13.93 -21.78 -0.44
N THR A 291 -12.73 -22.27 -0.71
CA THR A 291 -12.35 -23.68 -0.54
C THR A 291 -11.27 -23.79 0.52
N ILE A 292 -11.49 -24.61 1.54
CA ILE A 292 -10.46 -24.91 2.54
C ILE A 292 -9.54 -26.00 2.00
N VAL A 293 -8.23 -25.77 2.09
CA VAL A 293 -7.20 -26.72 1.69
C VAL A 293 -6.25 -27.06 2.85
N ASP A 294 -5.63 -28.23 2.80
CA ASP A 294 -4.59 -28.64 3.75
C ASP A 294 -3.22 -28.02 3.40
N GLY A 295 -2.16 -28.40 4.13
CA GLY A 295 -0.79 -27.93 3.87
C GLY A 295 -0.21 -28.39 2.53
N GLU A 296 -0.76 -29.45 1.93
CA GLU A 296 -0.40 -29.94 0.59
C GLU A 296 -1.25 -29.29 -0.52
N GLY A 297 -2.22 -28.45 -0.15
CA GLY A 297 -3.15 -27.80 -1.08
C GLY A 297 -4.33 -28.67 -1.50
N LYS A 298 -4.56 -29.84 -0.89
CA LYS A 298 -5.71 -30.69 -1.19
C LYS A 298 -6.95 -30.16 -0.49
N GLU A 299 -8.10 -30.24 -1.16
CA GLU A 299 -9.36 -29.80 -0.58
C GLU A 299 -9.75 -30.63 0.64
N VAL A 300 -10.07 -29.95 1.74
CA VAL A 300 -10.56 -30.60 2.96
C VAL A 300 -12.07 -30.70 2.89
N LEU A 301 -12.58 -31.89 2.58
CA LEU A 301 -14.01 -32.22 2.61
C LEU A 301 -14.51 -32.28 4.07
N GLY A 302 -14.61 -31.13 4.75
CA GLY A 302 -14.84 -31.11 6.20
C GLY A 302 -15.81 -30.06 6.73
N GLU A 303 -15.76 -28.80 6.25
CA GLU A 303 -16.57 -27.75 6.89
C GLU A 303 -18.08 -27.83 6.58
N ASN A 304 -18.47 -28.49 5.48
CA ASN A 304 -19.88 -28.77 5.21
C ASN A 304 -20.49 -29.82 6.16
N ILE A 305 -19.67 -30.62 6.87
CA ILE A 305 -20.16 -31.66 7.79
C ILE A 305 -20.58 -31.04 9.13
N PHE A 306 -19.96 -29.94 9.58
CA PHE A 306 -20.32 -29.32 10.86
C PHE A 306 -21.74 -28.70 10.81
N LEU A 307 -22.10 -28.06 9.69
CA LEU A 307 -23.44 -27.54 9.45
C LEU A 307 -24.47 -28.66 9.24
N ARG A 308 -24.10 -29.74 8.54
CA ARG A 308 -24.98 -30.92 8.35
C ARG A 308 -25.22 -31.68 9.66
N ASN A 309 -24.21 -31.80 10.52
CA ASN A 309 -24.32 -32.49 11.80
C ASN A 309 -25.11 -31.69 12.83
N LYS A 310 -25.10 -30.35 12.79
CA LYS A 310 -26.03 -29.55 13.62
C LYS A 310 -27.47 -29.74 13.19
N ALA A 311 -27.78 -29.66 11.89
CA ALA A 311 -29.13 -29.90 11.38
C ALA A 311 -29.60 -31.35 11.66
N ALA A 312 -28.73 -32.34 11.46
CA ALA A 312 -29.02 -33.74 11.77
C ALA A 312 -29.18 -33.98 13.29
N MET A 313 -28.37 -33.35 14.14
CA MET A 313 -28.56 -33.40 15.60
C MET A 313 -29.88 -32.79 16.03
N PHE A 314 -30.29 -31.65 15.44
CA PHE A 314 -31.58 -31.04 15.76
C PHE A 314 -32.75 -31.92 15.33
N VAL A 315 -32.68 -32.60 14.17
CA VAL A 315 -33.69 -33.57 13.74
C VAL A 315 -33.73 -34.78 14.66
N VAL A 316 -32.57 -35.31 15.08
CA VAL A 316 -32.50 -36.43 16.02
C VAL A 316 -33.04 -36.04 17.40
N LEU A 317 -32.70 -34.85 17.93
CA LEU A 317 -33.25 -34.36 19.20
C LEU A 317 -34.77 -34.19 19.11
N PHE A 318 -35.28 -33.65 17.99
CA PHE A 318 -36.71 -33.45 17.78
C PHE A 318 -37.46 -34.79 17.71
N LEU A 319 -36.89 -35.80 17.05
CA LEU A 319 -37.47 -37.14 16.99
C LEU A 319 -37.43 -37.85 18.35
N VAL A 320 -36.35 -37.72 19.12
CA VAL A 320 -36.25 -38.31 20.47
C VAL A 320 -37.27 -37.69 21.42
N ILE A 321 -37.44 -36.36 21.38
CA ILE A 321 -38.44 -35.67 22.21
C ILE A 321 -39.87 -36.07 21.80
N HIS A 322 -40.13 -36.21 20.49
CA HIS A 322 -41.46 -36.59 20.00
C HIS A 322 -41.81 -38.06 20.33
N PHE A 323 -40.85 -38.99 20.22
CA PHE A 323 -41.06 -40.39 20.60
C PHE A 323 -41.22 -40.59 22.11
N SER A 324 -40.51 -39.81 22.94
CA SER A 324 -40.72 -39.84 24.40
C SER A 324 -42.09 -39.32 24.83
N TYR A 325 -42.67 -38.37 24.08
CA TYR A 325 -44.03 -37.88 24.35
C TYR A 325 -45.12 -38.86 23.94
N CYS A 326 -44.93 -39.61 22.84
CA CYS A 326 -45.89 -40.62 22.37
C CYS A 326 -45.89 -41.92 23.20
N LEU A 327 -44.84 -42.21 23.97
CA LEU A 327 -44.78 -43.37 24.87
C LEU A 327 -45.41 -43.12 26.25
N TRP A 328 -45.79 -41.87 26.55
CA TRP A 328 -46.30 -41.44 27.85
C TRP A 328 -47.81 -41.08 27.83
N LEU A 329 -48.44 -41.18 26.66
CA LEU A 329 -49.90 -41.05 26.43
C LEU A 329 -50.49 -42.43 26.13
#